data_AF-A0A6A0BFR2-F1
#
_entry.id   AF-A0A6A0BFR2-F1
#
_cell.length_a   1.000
_cell.length_b   1.000
_cell.length_c   1.000
_cell.angle_alpha   90.00
_cell.angle_beta   90.00
_cell.angle_gamma   90.00
#
_symmetry.space_group_name_H-M   'P 1'
#
loop_
_entity.id
_entity.type
_entity.pdbx_description
1 polymer ?
#
loop_
_entity_poly.entity_id
_entity_poly.type
_entity_poly.pdbx_seq_one_letter_code
_entity_poly.pdbx_strand_id
1 'polypeptide(L)'
;MNKNRTEAFTDAIIAIVMTILVLEFPSIHGEQFADLLALKDVFLAYVVSFVFLIIYWSNHHHIFQLIDLVNGKTLWLNNVFIFLLTLVPFTTNWLGDHIWARDPELLYATLFLVVNVVWVLLIKNLVKANSHNPHVATILGDYKKSYQTLGLNVLALIIAIVLPIGGLVVNVMSFLLWVVPDKRIEKIKRQSK
;
A
#
# COMPACT_ATOMS: atom_id res chain seq x y z
N MET A 1 20.89 12.25 -0.50
CA MET A 1 20.08 12.87 -1.57
C MET A 1 19.09 13.84 -0.91
N ASN A 2 18.61 14.87 -1.61
CA ASN A 2 17.59 15.76 -1.04
C ASN A 2 16.31 14.97 -0.75
N LYS A 3 15.87 14.96 0.51
CA LYS A 3 14.65 14.31 1.00
C LYS A 3 13.43 14.69 0.15
N ASN A 4 13.23 15.99 -0.08
CA ASN A 4 12.06 16.53 -0.77
C ASN A 4 12.00 16.05 -2.23
N ARG A 5 13.15 15.81 -2.87
CA ARG A 5 13.19 15.23 -4.23
C ARG A 5 12.74 13.77 -4.24
N THR A 6 13.08 13.00 -3.20
CA THR A 6 12.69 11.59 -3.08
C THR A 6 11.20 11.46 -2.80
N GLU A 7 10.69 12.32 -1.91
CA GLU A 7 9.26 12.44 -1.61
C GLU A 7 8.46 12.79 -2.86
N ALA A 8 8.78 13.91 -3.51
CA ALA A 8 8.06 14.37 -4.70
C ALA A 8 8.07 13.35 -5.85
N PHE A 9 9.19 12.63 -6.04
CA PHE A 9 9.26 11.57 -7.05
C PHE A 9 8.35 10.38 -6.70
N THR A 10 8.30 10.00 -5.43
CA THR A 10 7.44 8.90 -4.97
C THR A 10 5.96 9.28 -5.08
N ASP A 11 5.60 10.51 -4.68
CA ASP A 11 4.25 11.05 -4.81
C ASP A 11 3.77 11.05 -6.27
N ALA A 12 4.63 11.51 -7.19
CA ALA A 12 4.33 11.52 -8.62
C ALA A 12 4.06 10.11 -9.16
N ILE A 13 4.87 9.12 -8.77
CA ILE A 13 4.67 7.74 -9.22
C ILE A 13 3.39 7.15 -8.65
N ILE A 14 3.11 7.32 -7.36
CA ILE A 14 1.89 6.78 -6.77
C ILE A 14 0.64 7.42 -7.41
N ALA A 15 0.68 8.73 -7.69
CA ALA A 15 -0.39 9.41 -8.44
C ALA A 15 -0.62 8.79 -9.82
N ILE A 16 0.44 8.54 -10.59
CA ILE A 16 0.35 7.88 -11.91
C ILE A 16 -0.25 6.47 -11.77
N VAL A 17 0.24 5.66 -10.83
CA VAL A 17 -0.27 4.29 -10.60
C VAL A 17 -1.77 4.30 -10.25
N MET A 18 -2.20 5.24 -9.38
CA MET A 18 -3.62 5.40 -9.05
C MET A 18 -4.46 5.77 -10.26
N THR A 19 -3.95 6.59 -11.19
CA THR A 19 -4.67 6.90 -12.43
C THR A 19 -4.69 5.74 -13.43
N ILE A 20 -3.65 4.91 -13.49
CA ILE A 20 -3.64 3.73 -14.37
C ILE A 20 -4.70 2.72 -13.93
N LEU A 21 -4.94 2.57 -12.62
CA LEU A 21 -5.96 1.64 -12.11
C LEU A 21 -7.35 1.80 -12.74
N VAL A 22 -7.78 3.04 -12.99
CA VAL A 22 -9.10 3.29 -13.61
C VAL A 22 -9.08 3.08 -15.13
N LEU A 23 -7.91 3.24 -15.76
CA LEU A 23 -7.76 3.03 -17.21
C LEU A 23 -7.83 1.55 -17.61
N GLU A 24 -7.59 0.65 -16.67
CA GLU A 24 -7.66 -0.80 -16.85
C GLU A 24 -9.10 -1.36 -16.85
N PHE A 25 -10.13 -0.51 -16.73
CA PHE A 25 -11.52 -0.96 -16.77
C PHE A 25 -11.91 -1.46 -18.17
N PRO A 26 -12.55 -2.64 -18.29
CA PRO A 26 -12.98 -3.15 -19.57
C PRO A 26 -14.12 -2.30 -20.13
N SER A 27 -14.19 -2.21 -21.47
CA SER A 27 -15.27 -1.48 -22.15
C SER A 27 -16.61 -2.19 -21.99
N ILE A 28 -17.64 -1.41 -21.69
CA ILE A 28 -19.02 -1.88 -21.60
C ILE A 28 -19.67 -1.70 -22.96
N HIS A 29 -20.28 -2.76 -23.49
CA HIS A 29 -20.88 -2.75 -24.82
C HIS A 29 -22.40 -2.52 -24.81
N GLY A 30 -23.03 -2.58 -23.62
CA GLY A 30 -24.45 -2.30 -23.45
C GLY A 30 -24.72 -0.83 -23.10
N GLU A 31 -25.97 -0.40 -23.27
CA GLU A 31 -26.41 1.00 -23.12
C GLU A 31 -27.22 1.23 -21.82
N GLN A 32 -27.45 0.19 -21.01
CA GLN A 32 -28.29 0.27 -19.81
C GLN A 32 -27.43 0.33 -18.54
N PHE A 33 -27.94 0.97 -17.49
CA PHE A 33 -27.28 0.95 -16.17
C PHE A 33 -27.08 -0.46 -15.62
N ALA A 34 -27.93 -1.42 -16.00
CA ALA A 34 -27.78 -2.82 -15.61
C ALA A 34 -26.49 -3.45 -16.16
N ASP A 35 -25.96 -2.97 -17.29
CA ASP A 35 -24.73 -3.48 -17.90
C ASP A 35 -23.50 -3.17 -17.04
N LEU A 36 -23.58 -2.17 -16.14
CA LEU A 36 -22.54 -1.88 -15.14
C LEU A 36 -22.35 -3.03 -14.15
N LEU A 37 -23.36 -3.89 -13.93
CA LEU A 37 -23.25 -5.02 -13.01
C LEU A 37 -22.20 -6.05 -13.45
N ALA A 38 -21.87 -6.07 -14.75
CA ALA A 38 -20.77 -6.89 -15.27
C ALA A 38 -19.40 -6.46 -14.72
N LEU A 39 -19.26 -5.20 -14.29
CA LEU A 39 -18.01 -4.65 -13.76
C LEU A 39 -17.85 -4.82 -12.25
N LYS A 40 -18.80 -5.44 -11.55
CA LYS A 40 -18.82 -5.48 -10.08
C LYS A 40 -17.51 -6.01 -9.46
N ASP A 41 -16.92 -7.04 -10.07
CA ASP A 41 -15.74 -7.74 -9.54
C ASP A 41 -14.47 -6.91 -9.82
N VAL A 42 -14.35 -6.36 -11.04
CA VAL A 42 -13.31 -5.40 -11.43
C VAL A 42 -13.36 -4.14 -10.56
N PHE A 43 -14.55 -3.60 -10.33
CA PHE A 43 -14.77 -2.43 -9.49
C PHE A 43 -14.38 -2.69 -8.04
N LEU A 44 -14.70 -3.88 -7.50
CA LEU A 44 -14.28 -4.27 -6.16
C LEU A 44 -12.75 -4.34 -6.05
N ALA A 45 -12.08 -5.04 -6.98
CA ALA A 45 -10.62 -5.14 -7.01
C ALA A 45 -9.97 -3.75 -7.15
N TYR A 46 -10.53 -2.89 -7.99
CA TYR A 46 -10.12 -1.48 -8.15
C TYR A 46 -10.18 -0.72 -6.83
N VAL A 47 -11.33 -0.73 -6.13
CA VAL A 47 -11.50 0.01 -4.87
C VAL A 47 -10.51 -0.46 -3.81
N VAL A 48 -10.34 -1.78 -3.67
CA VAL A 48 -9.37 -2.36 -2.72
C VAL A 48 -7.95 -1.86 -3.02
N SER A 49 -7.55 -1.89 -4.28
CA SER A 49 -6.21 -1.49 -4.72
C SER A 49 -5.98 0.02 -4.62
N PHE A 50 -7.01 0.82 -4.89
CA PHE A 50 -6.94 2.26 -4.76
C PHE A 50 -6.80 2.68 -3.29
N VAL A 51 -7.59 2.06 -2.39
CA VAL A 51 -7.47 2.27 -0.93
C VAL A 51 -6.09 1.84 -0.43
N PHE A 52 -5.58 0.70 -0.89
CA PHE A 52 -4.22 0.24 -0.59
C PHE A 52 -3.16 1.29 -0.95
N LEU A 53 -3.19 1.83 -2.17
CA LEU A 53 -2.24 2.85 -2.61
C LEU A 53 -2.35 4.15 -1.79
N ILE A 54 -3.57 4.61 -1.49
CA ILE A 54 -3.77 5.81 -0.66
C ILE A 54 -3.23 5.62 0.75
N ILE A 55 -3.42 4.44 1.35
CA ILE A 55 -2.89 4.14 2.69
C ILE A 55 -1.36 4.25 2.67
N TYR A 56 -0.71 3.63 1.69
CA TYR A 56 0.74 3.65 1.57
C TYR A 56 1.28 5.05 1.27
N TRP A 57 0.66 5.78 0.35
CA TRP A 57 0.99 7.17 0.05
C TRP A 57 0.85 8.07 1.27
N SER A 58 -0.29 7.99 1.98
CA SER A 58 -0.53 8.81 3.16
C SER A 58 0.50 8.55 4.26
N ASN A 59 0.81 7.27 4.53
CA ASN A 59 1.85 6.95 5.51
C ASN A 59 3.24 7.41 5.03
N HIS A 60 3.57 7.24 3.76
CA HIS A 60 4.84 7.67 3.17
C HIS A 60 5.02 9.18 3.32
N HIS A 61 4.03 9.97 2.92
CA HIS A 61 4.02 11.42 3.08
C HIS A 61 4.22 11.84 4.54
N HIS A 62 3.48 11.25 5.48
CA HIS A 62 3.63 11.55 6.91
C HIS A 62 5.01 11.19 7.46
N ILE A 63 5.58 10.05 7.05
CA ILE A 63 6.94 9.65 7.46
C ILE A 63 7.98 10.60 6.90
N PHE A 64 7.86 10.96 5.61
CA PHE A 64 8.80 11.88 4.99
C PHE A 64 8.74 13.25 5.64
N GLN A 65 7.59 13.73 6.12
CA GLN A 65 7.52 14.95 6.94
C GLN A 65 8.33 14.87 8.24
N LEU A 66 8.49 13.69 8.85
CA LEU A 66 9.14 13.50 10.16
C LEU A 66 10.66 13.30 10.10
N ILE A 67 11.16 12.73 9.00
CA ILE A 67 12.59 12.38 8.87
C ILE A 67 13.42 13.57 8.36
N ASP A 68 14.72 13.55 8.66
CA ASP A 68 15.68 14.58 8.24
C ASP A 68 16.62 14.08 7.13
N LEU A 69 16.99 12.80 7.18
CA LEU A 69 18.04 12.20 6.36
C LEU A 69 17.54 11.00 5.53
N VAL A 70 17.87 11.02 4.24
CA VAL A 70 17.70 9.91 3.29
C VAL A 70 19.08 9.46 2.80
N ASN A 71 19.53 8.30 3.32
CA ASN A 71 20.78 7.67 2.91
C ASN A 71 20.59 6.78 1.66
N GLY A 72 21.70 6.29 1.08
CA GLY A 72 21.64 5.48 -0.15
C GLY A 72 20.83 4.18 0.00
N LYS A 73 20.85 3.55 1.18
CA LYS A 73 20.05 2.35 1.44
C LYS A 73 18.56 2.64 1.49
N THR A 74 18.15 3.75 2.12
CA THR A 74 16.76 4.22 2.10
C THR A 74 16.29 4.46 0.68
N LEU A 75 17.13 5.08 -0.15
CA LEU A 75 16.80 5.36 -1.54
C LEU A 75 16.53 4.07 -2.33
N TRP A 76 17.40 3.07 -2.22
CA TRP A 76 17.20 1.77 -2.87
C TRP A 76 15.92 1.07 -2.40
N LEU A 77 15.66 1.05 -1.09
CA LEU A 77 14.43 0.47 -0.53
C LEU A 77 13.19 1.21 -1.04
N ASN A 78 13.24 2.54 -1.11
CA ASN A 78 12.17 3.36 -1.68
C ASN A 78 11.94 3.04 -3.17
N ASN A 79 13.00 2.85 -3.94
CA ASN A 79 12.91 2.50 -5.36
C ASN A 79 12.31 1.10 -5.59
N VAL A 80 12.67 0.11 -4.76
CA VAL A 80 12.05 -1.21 -4.79
C VAL A 80 10.57 -1.10 -4.40
N PHE A 81 10.24 -0.30 -3.38
CA PHE A 81 8.87 -0.07 -2.96
C PHE A 81 8.01 0.51 -4.08
N ILE A 82 8.42 1.61 -4.72
CA ILE A 82 7.66 2.21 -5.82
C ILE A 82 7.55 1.27 -7.02
N PHE A 83 8.60 0.49 -7.33
CA PHE A 83 8.55 -0.51 -8.38
C PHE A 83 7.46 -1.55 -8.12
N LEU A 84 7.36 -2.07 -6.89
CA LEU A 84 6.28 -2.98 -6.52
C LEU A 84 4.90 -2.32 -6.64
N LEU A 85 4.76 -1.05 -6.25
CA LEU A 85 3.51 -0.32 -6.44
C LEU A 85 3.12 -0.20 -7.92
N THR A 86 4.07 -0.07 -8.85
CA THR A 86 3.75 -0.04 -10.28
C THR A 86 3.16 -1.35 -10.82
N LEU A 87 3.31 -2.47 -10.09
CA LEU A 87 2.72 -3.76 -10.47
C LEU A 87 1.26 -3.91 -10.00
N VAL A 88 0.79 -3.02 -9.11
CA VAL A 88 -0.56 -3.09 -8.54
C VAL A 88 -1.65 -3.08 -9.64
N PRO A 89 -1.61 -2.20 -10.66
CA PRO A 89 -2.66 -2.18 -11.68
C PRO A 89 -2.79 -3.51 -12.42
N PHE A 90 -1.66 -4.10 -12.81
CA PHE A 90 -1.62 -5.40 -13.47
C PHE A 90 -2.27 -6.50 -12.62
N THR A 91 -1.87 -6.63 -11.36
CA THR A 91 -2.45 -7.67 -10.48
C THR A 91 -3.92 -7.40 -10.15
N THR A 92 -4.32 -6.13 -10.11
CA THR A 92 -5.71 -5.71 -9.85
C THR A 92 -6.61 -6.09 -11.00
N ASN A 93 -6.20 -5.80 -12.23
CA ASN A 93 -6.95 -6.16 -13.43
C ASN A 93 -7.13 -7.68 -13.50
N TRP A 94 -6.03 -8.44 -13.37
CA TRP A 94 -6.10 -9.89 -13.46
C TRP A 94 -6.99 -10.52 -12.37
N LEU A 95 -6.96 -9.99 -11.14
CA LEU A 95 -7.87 -10.39 -10.07
C LEU A 95 -9.32 -9.99 -10.37
N GLY A 96 -9.55 -8.78 -10.88
CA GLY A 96 -10.89 -8.28 -11.21
C GLY A 96 -11.62 -9.16 -12.22
N ASP A 97 -10.91 -9.63 -13.24
CA ASP A 97 -11.45 -10.55 -14.26
C ASP A 97 -11.73 -11.97 -13.70
N HIS A 98 -11.05 -12.35 -12.62
CA HIS A 98 -11.03 -13.73 -12.11
C HIS A 98 -11.07 -13.78 -10.58
N ILE A 99 -11.97 -13.02 -9.94
CA ILE A 99 -11.96 -12.81 -8.49
C ILE A 99 -12.16 -14.10 -7.66
N TRP A 100 -12.71 -15.13 -8.30
CA TRP A 100 -12.94 -16.45 -7.71
C TRP A 100 -11.80 -17.45 -7.99
N ALA A 101 -10.83 -17.08 -8.82
CA ALA A 101 -9.71 -17.94 -9.19
C ALA A 101 -8.56 -17.82 -8.19
N ARG A 102 -7.91 -18.94 -7.93
CA ARG A 102 -6.83 -19.05 -6.95
C ARG A 102 -5.58 -18.27 -7.34
N ASP A 103 -5.10 -18.48 -8.56
CA ASP A 103 -3.77 -17.98 -8.95
C ASP A 103 -3.71 -16.44 -9.05
N PRO A 104 -4.74 -15.73 -9.57
CA PRO A 104 -4.81 -14.27 -9.51
C PRO A 104 -4.78 -13.72 -8.08
N GLU A 105 -5.56 -14.31 -7.17
CA GLU A 105 -5.55 -13.91 -5.76
C GLU A 105 -4.19 -14.19 -5.10
N LEU A 106 -3.56 -15.35 -5.38
CA LEU A 106 -2.24 -15.66 -4.83
C LEU A 106 -1.20 -14.64 -5.28
N LEU A 107 -1.21 -14.22 -6.54
CA LEU A 107 -0.29 -13.18 -7.03
C LEU A 107 -0.59 -11.83 -6.35
N TYR A 108 -1.85 -11.46 -6.25
CA TYR A 108 -2.29 -10.21 -5.63
C TYR A 108 -1.91 -10.14 -4.14
N ALA A 109 -2.22 -11.18 -3.36
CA ALA A 109 -1.85 -11.29 -1.96
C ALA A 109 -0.32 -11.34 -1.76
N THR A 110 0.40 -12.01 -2.66
CA THR A 110 1.87 -12.03 -2.65
C THR A 110 2.44 -10.64 -2.88
N LEU A 111 1.92 -9.89 -3.85
CA LEU A 111 2.37 -8.52 -4.09
C LEU A 111 2.19 -7.65 -2.83
N PHE A 112 1.03 -7.72 -2.19
CA PHE A 112 0.76 -6.96 -0.96
C PHE A 112 1.69 -7.35 0.18
N LEU A 113 1.93 -8.66 0.35
CA LEU A 113 2.90 -9.16 1.34
C LEU A 113 4.30 -8.61 1.08
N VAL A 114 4.78 -8.69 -0.17
CA VAL A 114 6.13 -8.23 -0.54
C VAL A 114 6.26 -6.71 -0.38
N VAL A 115 5.24 -5.94 -0.78
CA VAL A 115 5.19 -4.48 -0.54
C VAL A 115 5.31 -4.19 0.96
N ASN A 116 4.57 -4.91 1.80
CA ASN A 116 4.61 -4.72 3.25
C ASN A 116 5.95 -5.13 3.88
N VAL A 117 6.59 -6.19 3.39
CA VAL A 117 7.96 -6.56 3.80
C VAL A 117 8.93 -5.41 3.48
N VAL A 118 8.92 -4.91 2.24
CA VAL A 118 9.81 -3.82 1.82
C VAL A 118 9.51 -2.55 2.62
N TRP A 119 8.24 -2.27 2.89
CA TRP A 119 7.82 -1.17 3.75
C TRP A 119 8.43 -1.27 5.15
N VAL A 120 8.33 -2.42 5.82
CA VAL A 120 8.95 -2.64 7.14
C VAL A 120 10.47 -2.44 7.09
N LEU A 121 11.14 -2.92 6.05
CA LEU A 121 12.57 -2.71 5.86
C LEU A 121 12.91 -1.22 5.67
N LEU A 122 12.09 -0.49 4.91
CA LEU A 122 12.22 0.94 4.70
C LEU A 122 12.08 1.71 6.02
N ILE A 123 11.04 1.43 6.81
CA ILE A 123 10.83 2.05 8.13
C ILE A 123 12.01 1.78 9.06
N LYS A 124 12.46 0.53 9.17
CA LYS A 124 13.61 0.16 10.00
C LYS A 124 14.87 0.93 9.60
N ASN A 125 15.12 1.05 8.29
CA ASN A 125 16.29 1.77 7.80
C ASN A 125 16.17 3.28 8.05
N LEU A 126 14.97 3.85 7.91
CA LEU A 126 14.69 5.25 8.21
C LEU A 126 14.89 5.59 9.69
N VAL A 127 14.38 4.74 10.60
CA VAL A 127 14.61 4.89 12.05
C VAL A 127 16.10 4.84 12.36
N LYS A 128 16.84 3.89 11.77
CA LYS A 128 18.30 3.79 11.97
C LYS A 128 19.05 5.01 11.40
N ALA A 129 18.67 5.49 10.23
CA ALA A 129 19.33 6.63 9.58
C ALA A 129 19.06 7.96 10.30
N ASN A 130 17.92 8.06 11.00
CA ASN A 130 17.47 9.24 11.72
C ASN A 130 17.51 9.05 13.25
N SER A 131 18.41 8.19 13.76
CA SER A 131 18.50 7.87 15.19
C SER A 131 18.85 9.07 16.08
N HIS A 132 19.38 10.14 15.48
CA HIS A 132 19.66 11.40 16.16
C HIS A 132 18.39 12.21 16.49
N ASN A 133 17.25 11.90 15.85
CA ASN A 133 15.97 12.55 16.08
C ASN A 133 15.07 11.65 16.97
N PRO A 134 14.88 11.98 18.27
CA PRO A 134 14.13 11.16 19.21
C PRO A 134 12.65 10.98 18.82
N HIS A 135 12.07 11.94 18.10
CA HIS A 135 10.69 11.88 17.64
C HIS A 135 10.51 10.76 16.60
N VAL A 136 11.47 10.58 15.69
CA VAL A 136 11.42 9.53 14.67
C VAL A 136 11.44 8.16 15.32
N ALA A 137 12.34 7.92 16.29
CA ALA A 137 12.42 6.65 17.00
C ALA A 137 11.16 6.36 17.84
N THR A 138 10.57 7.37 18.47
CA THR A 138 9.38 7.19 19.32
C THR A 138 8.13 6.87 18.50
N ILE A 139 7.97 7.49 17.33
CA ILE A 139 6.78 7.33 16.48
C ILE A 139 6.92 6.09 15.58
N LEU A 140 8.06 5.94 14.92
CA LEU A 140 8.29 4.87 13.94
C LEU A 140 8.93 3.62 14.54
N GLY A 141 9.46 3.67 15.76
CA GLY A 141 10.15 2.55 16.41
C GLY A 141 9.21 1.45 16.93
N ASP A 142 7.99 1.78 17.34
CA ASP A 142 6.97 0.81 17.80
C ASP A 142 5.89 0.57 16.74
N TYR A 143 6.31 0.22 15.53
CA TYR A 143 5.45 0.06 14.35
C TYR A 143 4.68 -1.28 14.34
N LYS A 144 4.03 -1.63 15.47
CA LYS A 144 3.26 -2.88 15.67
C LYS A 144 2.23 -3.14 14.58
N LYS A 145 1.60 -2.07 14.07
CA LYS A 145 0.61 -2.15 12.98
C LYS A 145 1.17 -2.85 11.74
N SER A 146 2.41 -2.58 11.35
CA SER A 146 3.01 -3.23 10.18
C SER A 146 3.30 -4.71 10.40
N TYR A 147 3.72 -5.12 11.60
CA TYR A 147 3.90 -6.54 11.91
C TYR A 147 2.57 -7.29 11.96
N GLN A 148 1.52 -6.67 12.50
CA GLN A 148 0.16 -7.23 12.44
C GLN A 148 -0.33 -7.36 10.99
N THR A 149 -0.10 -6.34 10.17
CA THR A 149 -0.44 -6.37 8.74
C THR A 149 0.33 -7.47 8.02
N LEU A 150 1.61 -7.69 8.35
CA LEU A 150 2.42 -8.79 7.81
C LEU A 150 1.79 -10.15 8.13
N GLY A 151 1.40 -10.36 9.39
CA GLY A 151 0.71 -11.58 9.80
C GLY A 151 -0.61 -11.78 9.05
N LEU A 152 -1.38 -10.71 8.85
CA LEU A 152 -2.62 -10.75 8.07
C LEU A 152 -2.38 -11.03 6.59
N ASN A 153 -1.33 -10.48 5.97
CA ASN A 153 -1.03 -10.76 4.56
C ASN A 153 -0.57 -12.22 4.37
N VAL A 154 0.20 -12.78 5.31
CA VAL A 154 0.55 -14.21 5.30
C VAL A 154 -0.72 -15.07 5.47
N LEU A 155 -1.61 -14.69 6.38
CA LEU A 155 -2.88 -15.38 6.57
C LEU A 155 -3.76 -15.31 5.31
N ALA A 156 -3.84 -14.14 4.67
CA ALA A 156 -4.56 -13.96 3.40
C ALA A 156 -4.02 -14.90 2.32
N LEU A 157 -2.69 -14.99 2.19
CA LEU A 157 -2.05 -15.89 1.23
C LEU A 157 -2.37 -17.36 1.50
N ILE A 158 -2.37 -17.79 2.77
CA ILE A 158 -2.72 -19.17 3.15
C ILE A 158 -4.19 -19.46 2.84
N ILE A 159 -5.09 -18.55 3.20
CA ILE A 159 -6.54 -18.72 2.95
C ILE A 159 -6.83 -18.73 1.46
N ALA A 160 -6.16 -17.90 0.66
CA ALA A 160 -6.33 -17.82 -0.78
C ALA A 160 -6.11 -19.15 -1.51
N ILE A 161 -5.27 -20.05 -0.96
CA ILE A 161 -5.02 -21.38 -1.54
C ILE A 161 -6.30 -22.22 -1.58
N VAL A 162 -7.16 -22.09 -0.57
CA VAL A 162 -8.38 -22.90 -0.40
C VAL A 162 -9.62 -22.12 -0.80
N LEU A 163 -9.68 -20.84 -0.44
CA LEU A 163 -10.80 -19.94 -0.68
C LEU A 163 -10.27 -18.58 -1.16
N PRO A 164 -10.16 -18.36 -2.49
CA PRO A 164 -9.56 -17.14 -3.04
C PRO A 164 -10.19 -15.85 -2.49
N ILE A 165 -11.53 -15.78 -2.50
CA ILE A 165 -12.21 -14.59 -1.96
C ILE A 165 -11.97 -14.37 -0.46
N GLY A 166 -11.67 -15.42 0.29
CA GLY A 166 -11.29 -15.32 1.70
C GLY A 166 -9.96 -14.60 1.89
N GLY A 167 -9.00 -14.82 0.98
CA GLY A 167 -7.73 -14.08 0.96
C GLY A 167 -7.96 -12.58 0.80
N LEU A 168 -8.79 -12.21 -0.18
CA LEU A 168 -9.13 -10.81 -0.46
C LEU A 168 -9.80 -10.15 0.75
N VAL A 169 -10.76 -10.84 1.39
CA VAL A 169 -11.42 -10.34 2.60
C VAL A 169 -10.42 -10.09 3.73
N VAL A 170 -9.48 -11.01 3.97
CA VAL A 170 -8.45 -10.81 5.00
C VAL A 170 -7.51 -9.65 4.67
N ASN A 171 -7.17 -9.47 3.39
CA ASN A 171 -6.39 -8.31 2.95
C ASN A 171 -7.14 -6.99 3.20
N VAL A 172 -8.44 -6.92 2.86
CA VAL A 172 -9.28 -5.74 3.15
C VAL A 172 -9.34 -5.46 4.66
N MET A 173 -9.49 -6.50 5.48
CA MET A 173 -9.49 -6.36 6.94
C MET A 173 -8.20 -5.76 7.48
N SER A 174 -7.06 -6.02 6.82
CA SER A 174 -5.78 -5.42 7.20
C SER A 174 -5.76 -3.89 7.07
N PHE A 175 -6.54 -3.34 6.13
CA PHE A 175 -6.62 -1.88 5.90
C PHE A 175 -7.27 -1.16 7.07
N LEU A 176 -8.19 -1.81 7.80
CA LEU A 176 -8.85 -1.23 8.97
C LEU A 176 -7.85 -0.82 10.07
N LEU A 177 -6.69 -1.46 10.13
CA LEU A 177 -5.60 -1.08 11.05
C LEU A 177 -5.01 0.31 10.70
N TRP A 178 -5.15 0.73 9.45
CA TRP A 178 -4.55 1.93 8.87
C TRP A 178 -5.55 3.05 8.57
N VAL A 179 -6.85 2.74 8.49
CA VAL A 179 -7.93 3.75 8.30
C VAL A 179 -7.90 4.82 9.40
N VAL A 180 -7.52 4.46 10.62
CA VAL A 180 -7.31 5.43 11.71
C VAL A 180 -5.85 5.91 11.66
N PRO A 181 -5.58 7.17 11.23
CA PRO A 181 -4.23 7.72 11.20
C PRO A 181 -3.64 7.69 12.61
N ASP A 182 -2.33 7.46 12.72
CA ASP A 182 -1.68 7.45 14.03
C ASP A 182 -1.71 8.87 14.63
N LYS A 183 -2.66 9.11 15.54
CA LYS A 183 -2.90 10.40 16.21
C LYS A 183 -1.65 10.96 16.90
N ARG A 184 -0.61 10.14 17.10
CA ARG A 184 0.70 10.55 17.62
C ARG A 184 1.40 11.56 16.71
N ILE A 185 1.25 11.44 15.39
CA ILE A 185 1.89 12.32 14.39
C ILE A 185 1.27 13.73 14.45
N GLU A 186 -0.06 13.81 14.54
CA GLU A 186 -0.78 15.09 14.63
C GLU A 186 -0.53 15.82 15.95
N LYS A 187 -0.38 15.09 17.05
CA LYS A 187 -0.21 15.66 18.39
C LYS A 187 1.10 16.45 18.53
N ILE A 188 2.17 16.02 17.87
CA ILE A 188 3.48 16.67 17.94
C ILE A 188 3.54 17.92 17.05
N LYS A 189 2.92 17.89 15.86
CA LYS A 189 2.84 19.07 14.96
C LYS A 189 2.06 20.23 15.58
N ARG A 190 1.16 19.94 16.55
CA ARG A 190 0.47 20.95 17.38
C ARG A 190 1.31 21.46 18.56
N GLN A 191 2.31 20.71 19.01
CA GLN A 191 3.20 21.09 20.13
C GLN A 191 4.46 21.82 19.67
N SER A 192 4.82 21.71 18.38
CA SER A 192 5.94 22.42 17.75
C SER A 192 5.53 23.75 17.09
N LYS A 193 4.29 24.21 17.30
CA LYS A 193 3.79 25.54 16.91
C LYS A 193 3.61 26.37 18.16
#